data_AF-F0S6K6-F1
#
_entry.id   AF-F0S6K6-F1
#
_cell.length_a   1.000
_cell.length_b   1.000
_cell.length_c   1.000
_cell.angle_alpha   90.00
_cell.angle_beta   90.00
_cell.angle_gamma   90.00
#
_symmetry.space_group_name_H-M   'P 1'
#
loop_
_entity.id
_entity.type
_entity.pdbx_description
1 polymer ?
#
loop_
_entity_poly.entity_id
_entity_poly.type
_entity_poly.pdbx_seq_one_letter_code
_entity_poly.pdbx_strand_id
1 'polypeptide(L)'
;MNLKNVLLAFILLFGIKCAEAQVSVNVNIGTQPLWGPVGYQHVDYYYLPEIETYYYVPKRQFIYINGGNWVFSSSLPYRHRHYNLYGGHKVVINQPYAYKHHKHYKVKYAQFHGPYQPVLRDHRHASYHRQPVYVKQHKGGNGHGNKHHGHHKHKGKGHKH
;
A
#
# COMPACT_ATOMS: atom_id res chain seq x y z
N MET A 1 65.86 17.06 -17.14
CA MET A 1 64.40 17.08 -16.90
C MET A 1 64.18 17.46 -15.45
N ASN A 2 63.55 18.61 -15.17
CA ASN A 2 63.43 19.12 -13.80
C ASN A 2 62.45 18.26 -12.98
N LEU A 3 62.82 17.91 -11.73
CA LEU A 3 62.03 17.07 -10.82
C LEU A 3 60.58 17.58 -10.64
N LYS A 4 60.39 18.90 -10.73
CA LYS A 4 59.08 19.57 -10.71
C LYS A 4 58.16 19.13 -11.88
N ASN A 5 58.73 18.88 -13.05
CA ASN A 5 57.98 18.47 -14.24
C ASN A 5 57.58 16.98 -14.19
N VAL A 6 58.36 16.16 -13.48
CA VAL A 6 58.05 14.75 -13.23
C VAL A 6 56.90 14.61 -12.23
N LEU A 7 56.90 15.44 -11.18
CA LEU A 7 55.82 15.49 -10.18
C LEU A 7 54.49 15.95 -10.78
N LEU A 8 54.50 16.93 -11.68
CA LEU A 8 53.28 17.41 -12.36
C LEU A 8 52.67 16.33 -13.27
N ALA A 9 53.52 15.53 -13.94
CA ALA A 9 53.08 14.43 -14.79
C ALA A 9 52.46 13.27 -14.00
N PHE A 10 52.93 13.02 -12.77
CA PHE A 10 52.38 11.98 -11.89
C PHE A 10 50.97 12.30 -11.38
N ILE A 11 50.63 13.58 -11.18
CA ILE A 11 49.30 14.00 -10.70
C ILE A 11 48.23 13.83 -11.78
N LEU A 12 48.59 13.92 -13.07
CA LEU A 12 47.66 13.69 -14.18
C LEU A 12 47.30 12.21 -14.42
N LEU A 13 48.07 11.27 -13.86
CA LEU A 13 47.86 9.82 -14.01
C LEU A 13 46.88 9.23 -12.99
N PHE A 14 46.47 9.99 -11.96
CA PHE A 14 45.36 9.61 -11.08
C PHE A 14 44.03 9.96 -11.75
N GLY A 15 43.72 9.18 -12.78
CA GLY A 15 42.51 9.29 -13.57
C GLY A 15 41.25 9.36 -12.71
N ILE A 16 40.37 10.29 -13.10
CA ILE A 16 39.03 10.45 -12.58
C ILE A 16 38.32 9.10 -12.71
N LYS A 17 38.11 8.41 -11.58
CA LYS A 17 37.23 7.25 -11.55
C LYS A 17 35.82 7.78 -11.77
N CYS A 18 35.29 7.62 -12.98
CA CYS A 18 33.86 7.82 -13.21
C CYS A 18 33.11 6.82 -12.31
N ALA A 19 32.42 7.33 -11.29
CA ALA A 19 31.60 6.51 -10.43
C ALA A 19 30.40 6.01 -11.23
N GLU A 20 30.44 4.75 -11.64
CA GLU A 20 29.28 4.09 -12.25
C GLU A 20 28.27 3.82 -11.14
N ALA A 21 27.25 4.68 -11.05
CA ALA A 21 26.13 4.46 -10.15
C ALA A 21 25.28 3.30 -10.70
N GLN A 22 25.40 2.11 -10.10
CA GLN A 22 24.51 1.00 -10.39
C GLN A 22 23.13 1.30 -9.82
N VAL A 23 22.15 1.55 -10.69
CA VAL A 23 20.74 1.68 -10.28
C VAL A 23 20.16 0.27 -10.14
N SER A 24 20.04 -0.22 -8.91
CA SER A 24 19.33 -1.47 -8.63
C SER A 24 17.85 -1.19 -8.38
N VAL A 25 16.97 -1.84 -9.14
CA VAL A 25 15.52 -1.80 -8.89
C VAL A 25 15.16 -3.02 -8.07
N ASN A 26 14.86 -2.83 -6.78
CA ASN A 26 14.39 -3.89 -5.91
C ASN A 26 12.88 -4.12 -6.12
N VAL A 27 12.46 -5.33 -6.46
CA VAL A 27 11.05 -5.68 -6.73
C VAL A 27 10.58 -6.71 -5.71
N ASN A 28 9.41 -6.51 -5.10
CA ASN A 28 8.85 -7.45 -4.11
C ASN A 28 7.34 -7.71 -4.24
N ILE A 29 6.79 -7.59 -5.46
CA ILE A 29 5.36 -7.80 -5.76
C ILE A 29 4.79 -9.10 -5.15
N GLY A 30 5.58 -10.18 -5.19
CA GLY A 30 5.16 -11.50 -4.71
C GLY A 30 5.04 -11.62 -3.18
N THR A 31 5.74 -10.78 -2.42
CA THR A 31 5.76 -10.86 -0.94
C THR A 31 4.74 -9.92 -0.29
N GLN A 32 4.16 -9.01 -1.06
CA GLN A 32 3.10 -8.13 -0.58
C GLN A 32 1.84 -8.94 -0.22
N PRO A 33 1.22 -8.68 0.95
CA PRO A 33 0.01 -9.35 1.38
C PRO A 33 -1.16 -9.00 0.47
N LEU A 34 -2.14 -9.90 0.37
CA LEU A 34 -3.32 -9.72 -0.49
C LEU A 34 -4.16 -8.48 -0.14
N TRP A 35 -4.10 -8.02 1.10
CA TRP A 35 -4.75 -6.79 1.54
C TRP A 35 -3.96 -5.53 1.18
N GLY A 36 -2.73 -5.62 0.68
CA GLY A 36 -1.93 -4.48 0.25
C GLY A 36 -2.54 -3.75 -0.96
N PRO A 37 -2.35 -2.43 -1.10
CA PRO A 37 -2.82 -1.65 -2.23
C PRO A 37 -2.13 -2.08 -3.53
N VAL A 38 -2.86 -2.01 -4.64
CA VAL A 38 -2.32 -2.24 -5.99
C VAL A 38 -1.42 -1.08 -6.45
N GLY A 39 -0.63 -1.32 -7.50
CA GLY A 39 0.15 -0.27 -8.17
C GLY A 39 1.58 -0.08 -7.66
N TYR A 40 2.03 -0.91 -6.70
CA TYR A 40 3.39 -0.84 -6.16
C TYR A 40 4.21 -2.08 -6.54
N GLN A 41 5.32 -1.86 -7.25
CA GLN A 41 6.29 -2.91 -7.56
C GLN A 41 7.18 -3.26 -6.35
N HIS A 42 7.33 -2.31 -5.43
CA HIS A 42 8.14 -2.42 -4.24
C HIS A 42 7.48 -1.70 -3.05
N VAL A 43 7.43 -2.39 -1.92
CA VAL A 43 6.98 -1.84 -0.64
C VAL A 43 7.88 -2.33 0.50
N ASP A 44 8.46 -1.43 1.28
CA ASP A 44 9.10 -1.80 2.55
C ASP A 44 8.05 -1.91 3.67
N TYR A 45 7.25 -0.86 3.86
CA TYR A 45 6.26 -0.78 4.93
C TYR A 45 4.89 -0.33 4.41
N TYR A 46 3.84 -0.92 4.97
CA TYR A 46 2.54 -0.26 5.06
C TYR A 46 2.40 0.36 6.44
N TYR A 47 2.18 1.67 6.51
CA TYR A 47 1.73 2.34 7.72
C TYR A 47 0.19 2.38 7.72
N LEU A 48 -0.40 2.00 8.85
CA LEU A 48 -1.83 1.97 9.14
C LEU A 48 -2.13 3.10 10.15
N PRO A 49 -2.49 4.31 9.69
CA PRO A 49 -2.61 5.48 10.55
C PRO A 49 -3.64 5.30 11.68
N GLU A 50 -4.79 4.70 11.37
CA GLU A 50 -5.93 4.53 12.29
C GLU A 50 -5.59 3.73 13.54
N ILE A 51 -4.62 2.82 13.43
CA ILE A 51 -4.17 1.96 14.52
C ILE A 51 -2.69 2.14 14.84
N GLU A 52 -2.08 3.21 14.30
CA GLU A 52 -0.69 3.60 14.50
C GLU A 52 0.32 2.43 14.35
N THR A 53 0.06 1.55 13.39
CA THR A 53 0.79 0.28 13.23
C THR A 53 1.49 0.23 11.89
N TYR A 54 2.67 -0.37 11.84
CA TYR A 54 3.38 -0.66 10.60
C TYR A 54 3.27 -2.15 10.29
N TYR A 55 3.27 -2.49 9.01
CA TYR A 55 3.49 -3.85 8.52
C TYR A 55 4.74 -3.83 7.64
N TYR A 56 5.78 -4.51 8.07
CA TYR A 56 7.04 -4.64 7.33
C TYR A 56 6.93 -5.81 6.36
N VAL A 57 6.85 -5.50 5.06
CA VAL A 57 6.58 -6.47 3.99
C VAL A 57 7.67 -7.53 3.87
N PRO A 58 8.99 -7.20 3.84
CA PRO A 58 10.05 -8.19 3.69
C PRO A 58 10.04 -9.33 4.72
N LYS A 59 9.66 -9.04 5.98
CA LYS A 59 9.57 -10.04 7.07
C LYS A 59 8.14 -10.43 7.44
N ARG A 60 7.13 -9.88 6.74
CA ARG A 60 5.71 -10.18 6.95
C ARG A 60 5.26 -10.01 8.41
N GLN A 61 5.70 -8.94 9.07
CA GLN A 61 5.45 -8.70 10.50
C GLN A 61 4.86 -7.32 10.76
N PHE A 62 3.99 -7.23 11.76
CA PHE A 62 3.51 -5.98 12.33
C PHE A 62 4.54 -5.39 13.29
N ILE A 63 4.57 -4.06 13.36
CA ILE A 63 5.39 -3.29 14.27
C ILE A 63 4.51 -2.19 14.89
N TYR A 64 4.39 -2.18 16.21
CA TYR A 64 3.52 -1.24 16.93
C TYR A 64 4.08 -0.92 18.31
N ILE A 65 3.56 0.14 18.93
CA ILE A 65 3.91 0.51 20.30
C ILE A 65 3.02 -0.25 21.28
N ASN A 66 3.62 -0.94 22.24
CA ASN A 66 2.93 -1.51 23.40
C ASN A 66 3.73 -1.18 24.67
N GLY A 67 3.07 -0.59 25.67
CA GLY A 67 3.74 -0.16 26.91
C GLY A 67 4.94 0.78 26.65
N GLY A 68 4.86 1.64 25.64
CA GLY A 68 5.95 2.55 25.26
C GLY A 68 7.08 1.93 24.44
N ASN A 69 7.07 0.61 24.22
CA ASN A 69 8.12 -0.12 23.49
C ASN A 69 7.66 -0.57 22.11
N TRP A 70 8.60 -0.64 21.17
CA TRP A 70 8.35 -1.24 19.85
C TRP A 70 8.26 -2.76 19.96
N VAL A 71 7.13 -3.31 19.53
CA VAL A 71 6.87 -4.74 19.45
C VAL A 71 6.83 -5.16 17.99
N PHE A 72 7.48 -6.27 17.68
CA PHE A 72 7.47 -6.92 16.37
C PHE A 72 6.69 -8.23 16.51
N SER A 73 5.64 -8.42 15.71
CA SER A 73 4.74 -9.57 15.84
C SER A 73 4.22 -10.03 14.49
N SER A 74 3.88 -11.31 14.36
CA SER A 74 3.18 -11.84 13.19
C SER A 74 1.70 -11.42 13.13
N SER A 75 1.15 -10.92 14.25
CA SER A 75 -0.24 -10.48 14.35
C SER A 75 -0.37 -9.03 14.82
N LEU A 76 -1.54 -8.45 14.56
CA LEU A 76 -1.94 -7.17 15.13
C LEU A 76 -1.96 -7.21 16.68
N PRO A 77 -1.82 -6.05 17.35
CA PRO A 77 -1.99 -5.98 18.79
C PRO A 77 -3.42 -6.38 19.18
N TYR A 78 -3.61 -6.99 20.35
CA TYR A 78 -4.90 -7.50 20.81
C TYR A 78 -6.03 -6.47 20.73
N ARG A 79 -5.73 -5.21 21.06
CA ARG A 79 -6.66 -4.06 20.98
C ARG A 79 -7.18 -3.76 19.57
N HIS A 80 -6.45 -4.16 18.53
CA HIS A 80 -6.78 -3.93 17.12
C HIS A 80 -6.90 -5.23 16.33
N ARG A 81 -7.07 -6.38 16.99
CA ARG A 81 -7.15 -7.70 16.33
C ARG A 81 -8.26 -7.81 15.28
N HIS A 82 -9.30 -6.99 15.42
CA HIS A 82 -10.46 -6.93 14.53
C HIS A 82 -10.36 -5.84 13.45
N TYR A 83 -9.21 -5.16 13.34
CA TYR A 83 -9.00 -4.15 12.32
C TYR A 83 -9.09 -4.76 10.93
N ASN A 84 -9.91 -4.16 10.06
CA ASN A 84 -10.10 -4.64 8.69
C ASN A 84 -8.93 -4.20 7.80
N LEU A 85 -7.91 -5.05 7.67
CA LEU A 85 -6.75 -4.78 6.82
C LEU A 85 -7.10 -4.61 5.33
N TYR A 86 -8.20 -5.19 4.84
CA TYR A 86 -8.62 -5.09 3.44
C TYR A 86 -9.22 -3.72 3.12
N GLY A 87 -10.06 -3.19 4.01
CA GLY A 87 -10.72 -1.90 3.82
C GLY A 87 -9.98 -0.70 4.42
N GLY A 88 -9.14 -0.94 5.42
CA GLY A 88 -8.40 0.10 6.12
C GLY A 88 -7.40 0.82 5.21
N HIS A 89 -7.25 2.13 5.42
CA HIS A 89 -6.30 2.94 4.69
C HIS A 89 -4.87 2.49 4.99
N LYS A 90 -4.02 2.43 3.96
CA LYS A 90 -2.60 2.15 4.12
C LYS A 90 -1.75 3.14 3.35
N VAL A 91 -0.69 3.58 4.00
CA VAL A 91 0.33 4.44 3.41
C VAL A 91 1.56 3.59 3.10
N VAL A 92 2.01 3.60 1.85
CA VAL A 92 3.26 2.96 1.45
C VAL A 92 4.44 3.85 1.87
N ILE A 93 5.40 3.26 2.59
CA ILE A 93 6.63 3.93 3.03
C ILE A 93 7.83 3.06 2.64
N ASN A 94 8.67 3.59 1.76
CA ASN A 94 9.92 2.97 1.30
C ASN A 94 11.11 3.70 1.90
N GLN A 95 11.30 3.52 3.21
CA GLN A 95 12.39 4.11 3.97
C GLN A 95 12.90 3.11 5.02
N PRO A 96 14.22 2.98 5.20
CA PRO A 96 14.79 2.15 6.26
C PRO A 96 14.26 2.54 7.64
N TYR A 97 13.89 1.53 8.43
CA TYR A 97 13.41 1.70 9.80
C TYR A 97 12.28 2.74 9.94
N ALA A 98 11.28 2.71 9.05
CA ALA A 98 10.17 3.67 9.03
C ALA A 98 9.52 3.91 10.41
N TYR A 99 9.36 2.87 11.22
CA TYR A 99 8.82 2.97 12.59
C TYR A 99 9.64 3.89 13.50
N LYS A 100 10.94 4.10 13.27
CA LYS A 100 11.74 5.07 14.05
C LYS A 100 11.32 6.52 13.80
N HIS A 101 10.67 6.80 12.67
CA HIS A 101 10.16 8.13 12.29
C HIS A 101 8.68 8.28 12.65
N HIS A 102 8.18 7.48 13.60
CA HIS A 102 6.76 7.40 13.93
C HIS A 102 6.12 8.73 14.28
N LYS A 103 6.80 9.58 15.09
CA LYS A 103 6.28 10.91 15.45
C LYS A 103 5.95 11.75 14.21
N HIS A 104 6.81 11.71 13.19
CA HIS A 104 6.59 12.43 11.95
C HIS A 104 5.43 11.83 11.14
N TYR A 105 5.40 10.51 10.93
CA TYR A 105 4.34 9.88 10.14
C TYR A 105 2.97 9.95 10.82
N LYS A 106 2.92 9.83 12.14
CA LYS A 106 1.69 10.00 12.92
C LYS A 106 1.08 11.36 12.67
N VAL A 107 1.86 12.44 12.76
CA VAL A 107 1.38 13.81 12.50
C VAL A 107 1.02 13.98 11.03
N LYS A 108 1.90 13.55 10.11
CA LYS A 108 1.73 13.70 8.67
C LYS A 108 0.44 13.04 8.14
N TYR A 109 0.04 11.92 8.72
CA TYR A 109 -1.11 11.14 8.27
C TYR A 109 -2.28 11.13 9.28
N ALA A 110 -2.25 11.96 10.32
CA ALA A 110 -3.26 11.99 11.38
C ALA A 110 -4.69 12.24 10.85
N GLN A 111 -4.82 13.04 9.79
CA GLN A 111 -6.10 13.41 9.18
C GLN A 111 -6.35 12.71 7.85
N PHE A 112 -5.46 11.80 7.44
CA PHE A 112 -5.53 11.21 6.12
C PHE A 112 -6.40 9.96 6.12
N HIS A 113 -7.67 10.15 5.76
CA HIS A 113 -8.58 9.07 5.38
C HIS A 113 -8.77 9.15 3.86
N GLY A 114 -7.79 8.61 3.12
CA GLY A 114 -7.86 8.57 1.68
C GLY A 114 -9.08 7.78 1.18
N PRO A 115 -9.46 7.93 -0.10
CA PRO A 115 -10.52 7.12 -0.69
C PRO A 115 -10.16 5.63 -0.63
N TYR A 116 -11.17 4.78 -0.86
CA TYR A 116 -10.98 3.33 -0.94
C TYR A 116 -9.79 2.96 -1.85
N GLN A 117 -8.88 2.14 -1.31
CA GLN A 117 -7.71 1.66 -2.03
C GLN A 117 -7.98 0.24 -2.55
N PRO A 118 -7.98 0.01 -3.87
CA PRO A 118 -8.09 -1.34 -4.41
C PRO A 118 -6.91 -2.18 -3.95
N VAL A 119 -7.20 -3.42 -3.53
CA VAL A 119 -6.22 -4.33 -2.95
C VAL A 119 -5.80 -5.43 -3.94
N LEU A 120 -4.61 -5.99 -3.72
CA LEU A 120 -4.02 -7.02 -4.57
C LEU A 120 -4.94 -8.25 -4.75
N ARG A 121 -5.70 -8.64 -3.72
CA ARG A 121 -6.69 -9.73 -3.79
C ARG A 121 -7.67 -9.55 -4.95
N ASP A 122 -8.29 -8.38 -5.00
CA ASP A 122 -9.40 -8.10 -5.92
C ASP A 122 -8.88 -7.91 -7.35
N HIS A 123 -7.65 -7.40 -7.49
CA HIS A 123 -6.98 -7.27 -8.79
C HIS A 123 -6.55 -8.62 -9.37
N ARG A 124 -6.01 -9.53 -8.55
CA ARG A 124 -5.65 -10.89 -8.99
C ARG A 124 -6.87 -11.69 -9.45
N HIS A 125 -8.04 -11.47 -8.84
CA HIS A 125 -9.30 -12.08 -9.27
C HIS A 125 -9.87 -11.47 -10.55
N ALA A 126 -9.63 -10.18 -10.82
CA ALA A 126 -10.08 -9.52 -12.04
C ALA A 126 -9.44 -10.13 -13.30
N SER A 127 -8.20 -10.64 -13.19
CA SER A 127 -7.49 -11.29 -14.30
C SER A 127 -8.11 -12.60 -14.76
N TYR A 128 -8.95 -13.26 -13.95
CA TYR A 128 -9.64 -14.50 -14.35
C TYR A 128 -11.03 -14.26 -14.96
N HIS A 129 -11.59 -13.04 -14.89
CA HIS A 129 -12.99 -12.77 -15.28
C HIS A 129 -13.24 -11.49 -16.10
N ARG A 130 -12.24 -10.84 -16.68
CA ARG A 130 -12.49 -9.63 -17.50
C ARG A 130 -11.93 -9.71 -18.92
N GLN A 131 -12.83 -10.10 -19.82
CA GLN A 131 -13.12 -9.34 -21.04
C GLN A 131 -13.01 -7.82 -20.78
N PRO A 132 -12.47 -7.02 -21.70
CA PRO A 132 -12.17 -5.61 -21.46
C PRO A 132 -13.47 -4.81 -21.25
N VAL A 133 -13.75 -4.45 -20.00
CA VAL A 133 -14.81 -3.50 -19.68
C VAL A 133 -14.24 -2.10 -19.93
N TYR A 134 -14.62 -1.51 -21.06
CA TYR A 134 -14.45 -0.07 -21.30
C TYR A 134 -15.11 0.70 -20.14
N VAL A 135 -14.31 1.38 -19.33
CA VAL A 135 -14.80 2.30 -18.31
C VAL A 135 -15.38 3.52 -19.02
N LYS A 136 -16.69 3.53 -19.23
CA LYS A 136 -17.40 4.74 -19.66
C LYS A 136 -17.33 5.75 -18.52
N GLN A 137 -16.59 6.83 -18.76
CA GLN A 137 -16.58 8.04 -17.96
C GLN A 137 -18.01 8.56 -17.83
N HIS A 138 -18.58 8.51 -16.63
CA HIS A 138 -19.90 9.07 -16.36
C HIS A 138 -19.83 10.60 -16.44
N LYS A 139 -20.22 11.16 -17.59
CA LYS A 139 -20.67 12.56 -17.68
C LYS A 139 -22.10 12.62 -17.17
N GLY A 140 -22.35 13.55 -16.25
CA GLY A 140 -23.66 13.78 -15.64
C GLY A 140 -24.76 14.06 -16.66
N GLY A 141 -25.93 13.49 -16.40
CA GLY A 141 -27.15 13.73 -17.14
C GLY A 141 -28.31 13.13 -16.36
N ASN A 142 -29.06 13.95 -15.64
CA ASN A 142 -30.29 13.56 -14.95
C ASN A 142 -31.39 13.31 -15.99
N GLY A 143 -31.47 12.09 -16.51
CA GLY A 143 -32.62 11.58 -17.25
C GLY A 143 -33.63 10.94 -16.31
N HIS A 144 -34.85 11.46 -16.29
CA HIS A 144 -36.01 10.88 -15.59
C HIS A 144 -36.31 9.47 -16.13
N GLY A 145 -36.49 8.51 -15.22
CA GLY A 145 -36.88 7.14 -15.56
C GLY A 145 -37.72 6.52 -14.45
N ASN A 146 -39.04 6.64 -14.57
CA ASN A 146 -40.02 5.96 -13.72
C ASN A 146 -39.81 4.45 -13.75
N LYS A 147 -39.65 3.83 -12.57
CA LYS A 147 -39.69 2.37 -12.42
C LYS A 147 -40.85 1.98 -11.50
N HIS A 148 -41.88 1.45 -12.14
CA HIS A 148 -43.03 0.80 -11.56
C HIS A 148 -42.56 -0.34 -10.63
N HIS A 149 -42.94 -0.27 -9.35
CA HIS A 149 -42.80 -1.38 -8.40
C HIS A 149 -44.06 -2.24 -8.46
N GLY A 150 -43.91 -3.47 -8.96
CA GLY A 150 -44.94 -4.50 -8.89
C GLY A 150 -45.08 -5.02 -7.46
N HIS A 151 -46.22 -4.74 -6.82
CA HIS A 151 -46.61 -5.31 -5.54
C HIS A 151 -47.12 -6.74 -5.72
N HIS A 152 -46.36 -7.73 -5.24
CA HIS A 152 -46.89 -9.09 -5.04
C HIS A 152 -47.70 -9.14 -3.74
N LYS A 153 -49.02 -9.35 -3.87
CA LYS A 153 -49.95 -9.63 -2.76
C LYS A 153 -49.82 -11.10 -2.34
N HIS A 154 -49.48 -11.34 -1.07
CA HIS A 154 -49.69 -12.64 -0.43
C HIS A 154 -51.19 -12.81 -0.12
N LYS A 155 -51.83 -13.81 -0.75
CA LYS A 155 -53.16 -14.32 -0.34
C LYS A 155 -52.94 -15.47 0.64
N GLY A 156 -53.37 -15.28 1.89
CA GLY A 156 -53.53 -16.36 2.85
C GLY A 156 -54.67 -17.29 2.42
N LYS A 157 -54.43 -18.60 2.50
CA LYS A 157 -55.48 -19.62 2.49
C LYS A 157 -55.51 -20.28 3.86
N GLY A 158 -56.58 -20.01 4.60
CA GLY A 158 -57.01 -20.85 5.70
C GLY A 158 -57.61 -22.14 5.15
N HIS A 159 -57.32 -23.25 5.80
CA HIS A 159 -58.08 -24.48 5.68
C HIS A 159 -58.64 -24.82 7.06
N LYS A 160 -59.97 -24.87 7.15
CA LYS A 160 -60.72 -25.64 8.15
C LYS A 160 -61.26 -26.88 7.44
N HIS A 161 -61.52 -27.89 8.27
CA HIS A 161 -62.07 -29.23 8.03
C HIS A 161 -61.00 -30.31 7.86
#